data_AF-A0A2E3M0U4-F1
#
_entry.id   AF-A0A2E3M0U4-F1
#
_cell.length_a   1.000
_cell.length_b   1.000
_cell.length_c   1.000
_cell.angle_alpha   90.00
_cell.angle_beta   90.00
_cell.angle_gamma   90.00
#
_symmetry.space_group_name_H-M   'P 1'
#
loop_
_entity.id
_entity.type
_entity.pdbx_description
1 polymer ?
#
loop_
_entity_poly.entity_id
_entity_poly.type
_entity_poly.pdbx_seq_one_letter_code
_entity_poly.pdbx_strand_id
1 'polypeptide(L)'
;MLATLLSICLSILLLWQEIAYKDTFVFPDTSLVVLLGGAGIFLLFPWLISKQKKANYKQVKQYSPVIASYYHQEIHSFFLQLCYTFFPLFSLFVALNPIQIPSINPSYLFCTWLIFFGFSIDRLLRYMKKTHAYNDPYFVLNAVETEGKKAIKSWNIDKAYPWIDALSEIAIKSLRRGELSYSKECIDNIYKLTLYYVEHQETSLLRNSDPEALEEKINFTLLYIMQRLELIFLQALADGMDTICSFILRIFAKLTIELTLIDPRLAVTTPQILGKLTETAFHEGSKDLALQGSCAIEETLKGIIQNIDQDQEIDVIDPCLGLIFALQHLSEEQFRANKLIEIGYLQAPFRNLLELVNSPYYAERKDLARVKSELERVIGQFEALALVMAKVPPNDMQDTDQEESSSNE
;
A
#
# COMPACT_ATOMS: atom_id res chain seq x y z
N MET A 1 -20.45 3.12 24.18
CA MET A 1 -21.85 3.45 24.47
C MET A 1 -22.28 2.90 25.83
N LEU A 2 -21.46 2.06 26.46
CA LEU A 2 -21.76 1.46 27.76
C LEU A 2 -21.89 2.53 28.86
N ALA A 3 -21.00 3.54 28.88
CA ALA A 3 -21.00 4.58 29.90
C ALA A 3 -22.24 5.50 29.80
N THR A 4 -22.63 5.85 28.57
CA THR A 4 -23.85 6.64 28.32
C THR A 4 -25.09 5.87 28.75
N LEU A 5 -25.20 4.59 28.39
CA LEU A 5 -26.34 3.74 28.76
C LEU A 5 -26.45 3.57 30.27
N LEU A 6 -25.33 3.29 30.94
CA LEU A 6 -25.28 3.18 32.39
C LEU A 6 -25.68 4.50 33.07
N SER A 7 -25.23 5.63 32.53
CA SER A 7 -25.60 6.95 33.06
C SER A 7 -27.08 7.27 32.85
N ILE A 8 -27.66 6.90 31.72
CA ILE A 8 -29.11 7.04 31.47
C ILE A 8 -29.91 6.17 32.46
N CYS A 9 -29.53 4.91 32.66
CA CYS A 9 -30.19 4.03 33.63
C CYS A 9 -30.11 4.60 35.05
N LEU A 10 -28.95 5.13 35.44
CA LEU A 10 -28.75 5.72 36.76
C LEU A 10 -29.57 7.01 36.94
N SER A 11 -29.64 7.86 35.92
CA SER A 11 -30.52 9.03 35.90
C SER A 11 -32.00 8.66 36.01
N ILE A 12 -32.47 7.62 35.30
CA ILE A 12 -33.87 7.16 35.40
C ILE A 12 -34.18 6.63 36.81
N LEU A 13 -33.28 5.85 37.41
CA LEU A 13 -33.44 5.35 38.77
C LEU A 13 -33.52 6.48 39.80
N LEU A 14 -32.68 7.51 39.67
CA LEU A 14 -32.69 8.67 40.55
C LEU A 14 -33.99 9.47 40.44
N LEU A 15 -34.48 9.71 39.22
CA LEU A 15 -35.77 10.37 39.02
C LEU A 15 -36.93 9.55 39.56
N TRP A 16 -36.89 8.23 39.40
CA TRP A 16 -37.91 7.33 39.94
C TRP A 16 -37.92 7.34 41.46
N GLN A 17 -36.75 7.38 42.10
CA GLN A 17 -36.62 7.48 43.56
C GLN A 17 -37.17 8.81 44.10
N GLU A 18 -36.91 9.93 43.42
CA GLU A 18 -37.46 11.24 43.77
C GLU A 18 -39.00 11.28 43.65
N ILE A 19 -39.56 10.65 42.61
CA ILE A 19 -41.01 10.55 42.42
C ILE A 19 -41.64 9.64 43.49
N ALA A 20 -40.98 8.53 43.85
CA ALA A 20 -41.47 7.56 44.81
C ALA A 20 -41.33 8.00 46.29
N TYR A 21 -40.31 8.81 46.61
CA TYR A 21 -40.00 9.25 47.97
C TYR A 21 -39.80 10.78 48.02
N LYS A 22 -40.92 11.52 47.95
CA LYS A 22 -40.98 12.99 47.84
C LYS A 22 -40.26 13.78 48.93
N ASP A 23 -39.98 13.21 50.10
CA ASP A 23 -39.52 13.95 51.29
C ASP A 23 -38.05 13.69 51.71
N THR A 24 -37.28 12.89 50.96
CA THR A 24 -35.94 12.45 51.41
C THR A 24 -34.77 12.80 50.49
N PHE A 25 -34.98 13.51 49.38
CA PHE A 25 -33.85 13.88 48.50
C PHE A 25 -33.15 15.15 49.00
N VAL A 26 -32.44 15.03 50.12
CA VAL A 26 -31.47 16.04 50.56
C VAL A 26 -30.24 15.84 49.71
N PHE A 27 -29.91 16.84 48.89
CA PHE A 27 -28.67 16.89 48.11
C PHE A 27 -27.48 16.74 49.10
N PRO A 28 -26.82 15.58 49.17
CA PRO A 28 -25.82 15.36 50.21
C PRO A 28 -24.57 16.16 49.88
N ASP A 29 -23.83 16.65 50.88
CA ASP A 29 -22.56 17.37 50.67
C ASP A 29 -21.55 16.58 49.80
N THR A 30 -21.71 15.26 49.73
CA THR A 30 -20.95 14.36 48.86
C THR A 30 -21.18 14.61 47.36
N SER A 31 -22.35 15.14 46.96
CA SER A 31 -22.66 15.47 45.57
C SER A 31 -21.77 16.60 45.03
N LEU A 32 -21.43 17.59 45.86
CA LEU A 32 -20.55 18.70 45.49
C LEU A 32 -19.12 18.18 45.27
N VAL A 33 -18.66 17.25 46.10
CA VAL A 33 -17.37 16.56 45.92
C VAL A 33 -17.35 15.74 44.62
N VAL A 34 -18.44 15.06 44.26
CA VAL A 34 -18.54 14.31 42.99
C VAL A 34 -18.54 15.26 41.78
N LEU A 35 -19.28 16.37 41.83
CA LEU A 35 -19.33 17.36 40.75
C LEU A 35 -17.98 18.06 40.54
N LEU A 36 -17.31 18.46 41.62
CA LEU A 36 -15.97 19.06 41.56
C LEU A 36 -14.90 18.04 41.17
N GLY A 37 -14.99 16.81 41.67
CA GLY A 37 -14.09 15.71 41.29
C GLY A 37 -14.22 15.36 39.80
N GLY A 38 -15.45 15.25 39.31
CA GLY A 38 -15.75 15.04 37.89
C GLY A 38 -15.21 16.18 37.02
N ALA A 39 -15.45 17.44 37.41
CA ALA A 39 -14.89 18.60 36.71
C ALA A 39 -13.36 18.60 36.71
N GLY A 40 -12.73 18.30 37.86
CA GLY A 40 -11.29 18.25 38.03
C GLY A 40 -10.62 17.21 37.13
N ILE A 41 -11.21 16.00 37.03
CA ILE A 41 -10.74 14.96 36.10
C ILE A 41 -10.78 15.47 34.67
N PHE A 42 -11.89 16.07 34.24
CA PHE A 42 -12.04 16.59 32.88
C PHE A 42 -11.21 17.84 32.58
N LEU A 43 -10.72 18.57 33.59
CA LEU A 43 -9.76 19.67 33.42
C LEU A 43 -8.32 19.16 33.30
N LEU A 44 -7.95 18.09 33.99
CA LEU A 44 -6.61 17.48 33.90
C LEU A 44 -6.44 16.64 32.63
N PHE A 45 -7.52 16.02 32.15
CA PHE A 45 -7.47 15.11 31.01
C PHE A 45 -7.00 15.74 29.68
N PRO A 46 -7.42 16.97 29.30
CA PRO A 46 -6.92 17.66 28.12
C PRO A 46 -5.40 17.84 28.12
N TRP A 47 -4.81 18.09 29.30
CA TRP A 47 -3.36 18.20 29.45
C TRP A 47 -2.68 16.86 29.19
N LEU A 48 -3.18 15.76 29.77
CA LEU A 48 -2.67 14.41 29.50
C LEU A 48 -2.79 14.03 28.02
N ILE A 49 -3.96 14.27 27.43
CA ILE A 49 -4.18 14.06 25.99
C ILE A 49 -3.22 14.89 25.15
N SER A 50 -2.97 16.15 25.50
CA SER A 50 -2.08 17.01 24.72
C SER A 50 -0.66 16.44 24.66
N LYS A 51 -0.18 15.89 25.79
CA LYS A 51 1.12 15.21 25.87
C LYS A 51 1.13 13.93 25.04
N GLN A 52 0.13 13.08 25.19
CA GLN A 52 0.03 11.82 24.44
C GLN A 52 -0.11 12.08 22.94
N LYS A 53 -0.96 13.03 22.53
CA LYS A 53 -1.12 13.46 21.14
C LYS A 53 0.20 13.93 20.54
N LYS A 54 0.98 14.72 21.28
CA LYS A 54 2.29 15.20 20.80
C LYS A 54 3.30 14.05 20.63
N ALA A 55 3.32 13.10 21.58
CA ALA A 55 4.16 11.92 21.50
C ALA A 55 3.78 11.04 20.29
N ASN A 56 2.50 10.71 20.15
CA ASN A 56 1.99 9.90 19.04
C ASN A 56 2.16 10.61 17.69
N TYR A 57 1.92 11.92 17.61
CA TYR A 57 2.19 12.68 16.39
C TYR A 57 3.67 12.61 15.98
N LYS A 58 4.60 12.70 16.95
CA LYS A 58 6.03 12.57 16.68
C LYS A 58 6.36 11.16 16.15
N GLN A 59 5.77 10.12 16.73
CA GLN A 59 5.93 8.74 16.27
C GLN A 59 5.35 8.55 14.86
N VAL A 60 4.13 9.00 14.61
CA VAL A 60 3.47 8.89 13.29
C VAL A 60 4.25 9.65 12.21
N LYS A 61 4.77 10.84 12.55
CA LYS A 61 5.62 11.63 11.64
C LYS A 61 6.92 10.91 11.27
N GLN A 62 7.41 10.00 12.11
CA GLN A 62 8.56 9.17 11.73
C GLN A 62 8.21 8.21 10.58
N TYR A 63 6.97 7.73 10.49
CA TYR A 63 6.52 6.89 9.37
C TYR A 63 6.38 7.71 8.09
N SER A 64 5.51 8.73 8.07
CA SER A 64 5.37 9.65 6.93
C SER A 64 4.71 10.98 7.36
N PRO A 65 5.11 12.14 6.81
CA PRO A 65 4.45 13.41 7.07
C PRO A 65 2.99 13.43 6.59
N VAL A 66 2.63 12.66 5.55
CA VAL A 66 1.23 12.59 5.05
C VAL A 66 0.33 11.91 6.08
N ILE A 67 0.78 10.81 6.67
CA ILE A 67 0.03 10.15 7.75
C ILE A 67 -0.06 11.06 8.97
N ALA A 68 0.98 11.82 9.27
CA ALA A 68 0.97 12.75 10.38
C ALA A 68 -0.03 13.90 10.18
N SER A 69 -0.17 14.44 8.96
CA SER A 69 -1.17 15.46 8.66
C SER A 69 -2.59 14.89 8.74
N TYR A 70 -2.82 13.68 8.24
CA TYR A 70 -4.10 12.98 8.38
C TYR A 70 -4.45 12.69 9.84
N TYR A 71 -3.50 12.13 10.60
CA TYR A 71 -3.63 11.94 12.06
C TYR A 71 -4.01 13.26 12.73
N HIS A 72 -3.36 14.36 12.37
CA HIS A 72 -3.68 15.67 12.93
C HIS A 72 -5.11 16.10 12.61
N GLN A 73 -5.55 15.99 11.36
CA GLN A 73 -6.89 16.35 10.90
C GLN A 73 -7.97 15.50 11.58
N GLU A 74 -7.76 14.18 11.69
CA GLU A 74 -8.75 13.25 12.20
C GLU A 74 -8.93 13.32 13.73
N ILE A 75 -7.84 13.67 14.43
CA ILE A 75 -7.86 13.86 15.89
C ILE A 75 -8.31 15.26 16.30
N HIS A 76 -8.23 16.24 15.39
CA HIS A 76 -8.76 17.57 15.64
C HIS A 76 -10.29 17.61 15.48
N SER A 77 -11.00 16.71 16.16
CA SER A 77 -12.46 16.72 16.19
C SER A 77 -12.92 17.87 17.08
N PHE A 78 -13.54 18.89 16.46
CA PHE A 78 -14.23 20.00 17.13
C PHE A 78 -15.12 19.50 18.28
N PHE A 79 -15.79 18.36 18.07
CA PHE A 79 -16.69 17.75 19.04
C PHE A 79 -15.99 17.30 20.33
N LEU A 80 -14.75 16.81 20.22
CA LEU A 80 -13.95 16.40 21.36
C LEU A 80 -13.52 17.61 22.19
N GLN A 81 -13.10 18.69 21.52
CA GLN A 81 -12.79 19.97 22.16
C GLN A 81 -14.00 20.56 22.86
N LEU A 82 -15.17 20.51 22.21
CA LEU A 82 -16.43 20.94 22.80
C LEU A 82 -16.79 20.13 24.05
N CYS A 83 -16.57 18.81 24.06
CA CYS A 83 -16.79 18.00 25.26
C CYS A 83 -15.85 18.40 26.40
N TYR A 84 -14.57 18.67 26.13
CA TYR A 84 -13.60 19.06 27.17
C TYR A 84 -13.80 20.45 27.73
N THR A 85 -14.29 21.40 26.93
CA THR A 85 -14.53 22.77 27.40
C THR A 85 -15.91 22.91 28.02
N PHE A 86 -16.94 22.33 27.40
CA PHE A 86 -18.31 22.47 27.84
C PHE A 86 -18.60 21.65 29.11
N PHE A 87 -18.06 20.43 29.23
CA PHE A 87 -18.41 19.58 30.37
C PHE A 87 -17.96 20.14 31.73
N PRO A 88 -16.71 20.64 31.91
CA PRO A 88 -16.31 21.27 33.16
C PRO A 88 -17.12 22.53 33.48
N LEU A 89 -17.43 23.35 32.47
CA LEU A 89 -18.26 24.54 32.63
C LEU A 89 -19.68 24.17 33.06
N PHE A 90 -20.26 23.13 32.45
CA PHE A 90 -21.56 22.61 32.83
C PHE A 90 -21.54 22.03 34.24
N SER A 91 -20.48 21.32 34.62
CA SER A 91 -20.29 20.79 35.98
C SER A 91 -20.23 21.90 37.03
N LEU A 92 -19.51 22.99 36.73
CA LEU A 92 -19.42 24.17 37.59
C LEU A 92 -20.77 24.90 37.68
N PHE A 93 -21.47 25.03 36.55
CA PHE A 93 -22.82 25.61 36.53
C PHE A 93 -23.79 24.81 37.41
N VAL A 94 -23.80 23.48 37.30
CA VAL A 94 -24.65 22.61 38.14
C VAL A 94 -24.29 22.74 39.62
N ALA A 95 -23.00 22.86 39.96
CA ALA A 95 -22.55 23.04 41.33
C ALA A 95 -22.95 24.41 41.94
N LEU A 96 -22.97 25.48 41.14
CA LEU A 96 -23.34 26.83 41.59
C LEU A 96 -24.84 27.15 41.49
N ASN A 97 -25.59 26.40 40.68
CA ASN A 97 -27.02 26.59 40.45
C ASN A 97 -27.87 26.71 41.73
N PRO A 98 -27.74 25.83 42.75
CA PRO A 98 -28.56 25.92 43.96
C PRO A 98 -28.36 27.23 44.76
N ILE A 99 -27.27 27.97 44.51
CA ILE A 99 -26.97 29.25 45.14
C ILE A 99 -27.60 30.43 44.36
N GLN A 100 -27.73 30.30 43.04
CA GLN A 100 -28.05 31.43 42.16
C GLN A 100 -29.47 31.40 41.56
N ILE A 101 -30.02 30.22 41.28
CA ILE A 101 -31.32 30.08 40.59
C ILE A 101 -32.13 28.95 41.27
N PRO A 102 -32.79 29.23 42.41
CA PRO A 102 -33.55 28.22 43.16
C PRO A 102 -34.79 27.69 42.43
N SER A 103 -35.17 28.29 41.29
CA SER A 103 -36.35 27.89 40.52
C SER A 103 -36.16 26.60 39.70
N ILE A 104 -34.92 26.12 39.52
CA ILE A 104 -34.65 24.87 38.80
C ILE A 104 -34.46 23.74 39.81
N ASN A 105 -35.20 22.64 39.63
CA ASN A 105 -35.03 21.47 40.48
C ASN A 105 -33.61 20.87 40.28
N PRO A 106 -32.78 20.80 41.33
CA PRO A 106 -31.39 20.34 41.24
C PRO A 106 -31.28 18.86 40.82
N SER A 107 -32.31 18.04 41.07
CA SER A 107 -32.36 16.63 40.67
C SER A 107 -32.38 16.46 39.15
N TYR A 108 -33.15 17.28 38.43
CA TYR A 108 -33.19 17.27 36.96
C TYR A 108 -31.86 17.73 36.35
N LEU A 109 -31.22 18.74 36.95
CA LEU A 109 -29.90 19.21 36.54
C LEU A 109 -28.84 18.13 36.74
N PHE A 110 -28.86 17.44 37.88
CA PHE A 110 -27.94 16.34 38.17
C PHE A 110 -28.13 15.13 37.25
N CYS A 111 -29.37 14.75 36.97
CA CYS A 111 -29.67 13.68 36.01
C CYS A 111 -29.18 14.02 34.60
N THR A 112 -29.32 15.28 34.19
CA THR A 112 -28.77 15.79 32.93
C THR A 112 -27.25 15.75 32.94
N TRP A 113 -26.63 16.16 34.04
CA TRP A 113 -25.19 16.09 34.26
C TRP A 113 -24.64 14.66 34.13
N LEU A 114 -25.31 13.68 34.74
CA LEU A 114 -24.93 12.27 34.63
C LEU A 114 -24.94 11.79 33.18
N ILE A 115 -25.99 12.11 32.41
CA ILE A 115 -26.07 11.72 30.99
C ILE A 115 -24.92 12.34 30.19
N PHE A 116 -24.66 13.64 30.39
CA PHE A 116 -23.53 14.32 29.73
C PHE A 116 -22.17 13.75 30.16
N PHE A 117 -22.00 13.39 31.43
CA PHE A 117 -20.79 12.75 31.94
C PHE A 117 -20.55 11.40 31.26
N GLY A 118 -21.57 10.54 31.20
CA GLY A 118 -21.48 9.25 30.51
C GLY A 118 -21.16 9.38 29.03
N PHE A 119 -21.78 10.36 28.36
CA PHE A 119 -21.49 10.68 26.97
C PHE A 119 -20.06 11.16 26.75
N SER A 120 -19.58 12.08 27.60
CA SER A 120 -18.21 12.58 27.57
C SER A 120 -17.18 11.46 27.79
N ILE A 121 -17.42 10.55 28.74
CA ILE A 121 -16.57 9.37 28.96
C ILE A 121 -16.56 8.47 27.73
N ASP A 122 -17.71 8.17 27.13
CA ASP A 122 -17.75 7.32 25.93
C ASP A 122 -16.98 7.94 24.75
N ARG A 123 -17.03 9.27 24.59
CA ARG A 123 -16.24 9.98 23.59
C ARG A 123 -14.76 9.94 23.91
N LEU A 124 -14.40 10.09 25.18
CA LEU A 124 -13.04 9.99 25.67
C LEU A 124 -12.42 8.62 25.41
N LEU A 125 -13.14 7.55 25.76
CA LEU A 125 -12.67 6.18 25.56
C LEU A 125 -12.50 5.85 24.08
N ARG A 126 -13.41 6.31 23.20
CA ARG A 126 -13.24 6.15 21.75
C ARG A 126 -12.00 6.90 21.26
N TYR A 127 -11.76 8.10 21.77
CA TYR A 127 -10.57 8.88 21.42
C TYR A 127 -9.28 8.19 21.87
N MET A 128 -9.23 7.69 23.11
CA MET A 128 -8.09 6.93 23.64
C MET A 128 -7.85 5.66 22.84
N LYS A 129 -8.91 4.89 22.54
CA LYS A 129 -8.81 3.68 21.72
C LYS A 129 -8.27 3.99 20.33
N LYS A 130 -8.77 5.06 19.70
CA LYS A 130 -8.32 5.48 18.36
C LYS A 130 -6.88 5.97 18.37
N THR A 131 -6.50 6.81 19.33
CA THR A 131 -5.12 7.29 19.45
C THR A 131 -4.13 6.16 19.74
N HIS A 132 -4.54 5.16 20.53
CA HIS A 132 -3.73 3.98 20.79
C HIS A 132 -3.62 3.07 19.56
N ALA A 133 -4.65 3.00 18.71
CA ALA A 133 -4.59 2.24 17.46
C ALA A 133 -3.47 2.74 16.52
N TYR A 134 -3.15 4.04 16.50
CA TYR A 134 -1.99 4.55 15.72
C TYR A 134 -0.62 4.12 16.23
N ASN A 135 -0.55 3.51 17.43
CA ASN A 135 0.70 2.90 17.88
C ASN A 135 0.95 1.57 17.15
N ASP A 136 -0.10 0.95 16.60
CA ASP A 136 0.00 -0.25 15.79
C ASP A 136 0.35 0.13 14.33
N PRO A 137 1.51 -0.28 13.81
CA PRO A 137 1.93 0.02 12.44
C PRO A 137 0.95 -0.56 11.39
N TYR A 138 0.32 -1.70 11.66
CA TYR A 138 -0.63 -2.30 10.71
C TYR A 138 -1.95 -1.53 10.63
N PHE A 139 -2.40 -0.94 11.75
CA PHE A 139 -3.54 -0.03 11.74
C PHE A 139 -3.27 1.19 10.84
N VAL A 140 -2.04 1.72 10.90
CA VAL A 140 -1.64 2.85 10.05
C VAL A 140 -1.68 2.47 8.57
N LEU A 141 -1.17 1.28 8.20
CA LEU A 141 -1.23 0.80 6.82
C LEU A 141 -2.66 0.62 6.33
N ASN A 142 -3.52 -0.01 7.12
CA ASN A 142 -4.93 -0.21 6.77
C ASN A 142 -5.66 1.13 6.59
N ALA A 143 -5.32 2.14 7.40
CA ALA A 143 -5.87 3.49 7.25
C ALA A 143 -5.41 4.14 5.93
N VAL A 144 -4.12 4.03 5.58
CA VAL A 144 -3.58 4.54 4.32
C VAL A 144 -4.22 3.85 3.12
N GLU A 145 -4.35 2.52 3.15
CA GLU A 145 -5.02 1.76 2.09
C GLU A 145 -6.49 2.20 1.94
N THR A 146 -7.21 2.33 3.05
CA THR A 146 -8.62 2.73 3.06
C THR A 146 -8.82 4.13 2.48
N GLU A 147 -7.98 5.09 2.85
CA GLU A 147 -8.05 6.45 2.31
C GLU A 147 -7.58 6.53 0.86
N GLY A 148 -6.57 5.74 0.47
CA GLY A 148 -6.15 5.57 -0.92
C GLY A 148 -7.29 5.04 -1.80
N LYS A 149 -7.96 3.97 -1.37
CA LYS A 149 -9.14 3.42 -2.05
C LYS A 149 -10.28 4.44 -2.16
N LYS A 150 -10.54 5.22 -1.09
CA LYS A 150 -11.53 6.31 -1.15
C LYS A 150 -11.17 7.39 -2.17
N ALA A 151 -9.89 7.79 -2.24
CA ALA A 151 -9.42 8.77 -3.20
C ALA A 151 -9.62 8.29 -4.64
N ILE A 152 -9.20 7.05 -4.93
CA ILE A 152 -9.39 6.37 -6.22
C ILE A 152 -10.87 6.28 -6.58
N LYS A 153 -11.72 5.81 -5.66
CA LYS A 153 -13.17 5.68 -5.88
C LYS A 153 -13.83 7.03 -6.20
N SER A 154 -13.33 8.11 -5.59
CA SER A 154 -13.79 9.47 -5.87
C SER A 154 -13.20 10.10 -7.13
N TRP A 155 -12.34 9.37 -7.84
CA TRP A 155 -11.61 9.84 -9.03
C TRP A 155 -10.73 11.08 -8.81
N ASN A 156 -10.33 11.30 -7.56
CA ASN A 156 -9.44 12.38 -7.18
C ASN A 156 -8.01 11.86 -7.08
N ILE A 157 -7.36 11.68 -8.24
CA ILE A 157 -6.01 11.10 -8.35
C ILE A 157 -4.96 11.96 -7.62
N ASP A 158 -5.14 13.28 -7.60
CA ASP A 158 -4.26 14.19 -6.87
C ASP A 158 -4.24 13.90 -5.36
N LYS A 159 -5.34 13.36 -4.82
CA LYS A 159 -5.41 12.87 -3.44
C LYS A 159 -4.90 11.44 -3.27
N ALA A 160 -4.80 10.64 -4.33
CA ALA A 160 -4.27 9.28 -4.28
C ALA A 160 -2.74 9.27 -4.21
N TYR A 161 -2.05 10.16 -4.96
CA TYR A 161 -0.58 10.21 -4.98
C TYR A 161 0.07 10.34 -3.58
N PRO A 162 -0.38 11.22 -2.67
CA PRO A 162 0.20 11.31 -1.34
C PRO A 162 0.10 10.01 -0.52
N TRP A 163 -0.93 9.18 -0.77
CA TRP A 163 -1.08 7.91 -0.07
C TRP A 163 -0.14 6.84 -0.63
N ILE A 164 0.07 6.82 -1.95
CA ILE A 164 1.07 5.96 -2.60
C ILE A 164 2.48 6.37 -2.13
N ASP A 165 2.75 7.68 -2.06
CA ASP A 165 4.00 8.22 -1.51
C ASP A 165 4.19 7.83 -0.05
N ALA A 166 3.15 7.90 0.77
CA ALA A 166 3.21 7.45 2.15
C ALA A 166 3.57 5.96 2.25
N LEU A 167 2.96 5.08 1.45
CA LEU A 167 3.29 3.66 1.44
C LEU A 167 4.74 3.40 1.02
N SER A 168 5.21 4.08 -0.03
CA SER A 168 6.60 3.91 -0.50
C SER A 168 7.62 4.44 0.53
N GLU A 169 7.35 5.59 1.15
CA GLU A 169 8.19 6.15 2.21
C GLU A 169 8.23 5.25 3.45
N ILE A 170 7.08 4.70 3.86
CA ILE A 170 7.03 3.72 4.94
C ILE A 170 7.86 2.50 4.56
N ALA A 171 7.67 1.93 3.36
CA ALA A 171 8.40 0.75 2.91
C ALA A 171 9.93 0.95 2.99
N ILE A 172 10.43 2.09 2.51
CA ILE A 172 11.86 2.44 2.54
C ILE A 172 12.37 2.64 3.96
N LYS A 173 11.62 3.33 4.81
CA LYS A 173 12.03 3.51 6.22
C LYS A 173 12.02 2.19 6.98
N SER A 174 11.09 1.30 6.68
CA SER A 174 11.03 -0.04 7.25
C SER A 174 12.23 -0.89 6.81
N LEU A 175 12.64 -0.78 5.54
CA LEU A 175 13.87 -1.42 5.04
C LEU A 175 15.10 -0.99 5.85
N ARG A 176 15.28 0.32 6.03
CA ARG A 176 16.40 0.89 6.81
C ARG A 176 16.39 0.48 8.29
N ARG A 177 15.25 0.05 8.82
CA ARG A 177 15.09 -0.46 10.19
C ARG A 177 15.22 -1.98 10.28
N GLY A 178 15.33 -2.69 9.15
CA GLY A 178 15.32 -4.15 9.10
C GLY A 178 13.92 -4.78 9.29
N GLU A 179 12.86 -3.99 9.22
CA GLU A 179 11.47 -4.45 9.40
C GLU A 179 10.89 -4.99 8.07
N LEU A 180 11.46 -6.10 7.58
CA LEU A 180 11.16 -6.65 6.25
C LEU A 180 9.68 -7.00 6.06
N SER A 181 9.03 -7.58 7.06
CA SER A 181 7.59 -7.93 7.01
C SER A 181 6.71 -6.70 6.80
N TYR A 182 7.07 -5.58 7.44
CA TYR A 182 6.32 -4.33 7.35
C TYR A 182 6.53 -3.66 5.98
N SER A 183 7.75 -3.74 5.42
CA SER A 183 8.03 -3.31 4.06
C SER A 183 7.24 -4.12 3.01
N LYS A 184 7.19 -5.45 3.15
CA LYS A 184 6.39 -6.33 2.27
C LYS A 184 4.91 -5.96 2.29
N GLU A 185 4.33 -5.71 3.47
CA GLU A 185 2.93 -5.30 3.60
C GLU A 185 2.66 -3.96 2.88
N CYS A 186 3.60 -3.02 2.94
CA CYS A 186 3.48 -1.76 2.20
C CYS A 186 3.48 -1.98 0.68
N ILE A 187 4.39 -2.82 0.19
CA ILE A 187 4.50 -3.17 -1.23
C ILE A 187 3.22 -3.88 -1.71
N ASP A 188 2.68 -4.80 -0.91
CA ASP A 188 1.43 -5.50 -1.21
C ASP A 188 0.23 -4.54 -1.22
N ASN A 189 0.21 -3.54 -0.34
CA ASN A 189 -0.82 -2.50 -0.34
C ASN A 189 -0.71 -1.56 -1.56
N ILE A 190 0.51 -1.26 -2.03
CA ILE A 190 0.69 -0.54 -3.30
C ILE A 190 0.10 -1.37 -4.45
N TYR A 191 0.44 -2.66 -4.52
CA TYR A 191 -0.12 -3.59 -5.51
C TYR A 191 -1.65 -3.63 -5.49
N LYS A 192 -2.26 -3.82 -4.32
CA LYS A 192 -3.72 -3.81 -4.14
C LYS A 192 -4.35 -2.49 -4.57
N LEU A 193 -3.70 -1.36 -4.29
CA LEU A 193 -4.18 -0.04 -4.74
C LEU A 193 -4.08 0.12 -6.26
N THR A 194 -3.03 -0.41 -6.89
CA THR A 194 -2.90 -0.43 -8.35
C THR A 194 -4.03 -1.21 -9.00
N LEU A 195 -4.31 -2.43 -8.55
CA LEU A 195 -5.42 -3.23 -9.07
C LEU A 195 -6.76 -2.52 -8.86
N TYR A 196 -6.98 -2.01 -7.64
CA TYR A 196 -8.19 -1.25 -7.33
C TYR A 196 -8.37 -0.03 -8.23
N TYR A 197 -7.28 0.66 -8.60
CA TYR A 197 -7.29 1.78 -9.54
C TYR A 197 -7.74 1.35 -10.93
N VAL A 198 -7.13 0.29 -11.47
CA VAL A 198 -7.40 -0.23 -12.81
C VAL A 198 -8.84 -0.75 -12.91
N GLU A 199 -9.29 -1.53 -11.94
CA GLU A 199 -10.68 -2.05 -11.90
C GLU A 199 -11.73 -0.93 -11.91
N HIS A 200 -11.43 0.21 -11.28
CA HIS A 200 -12.38 1.32 -11.20
C HIS A 200 -12.32 2.24 -12.42
N GLN A 201 -11.36 2.02 -13.34
CA GLN A 201 -11.07 2.92 -14.46
C GLN A 201 -12.22 3.07 -15.47
N GLU A 202 -12.91 1.96 -15.75
CA GLU A 202 -14.01 1.89 -16.71
C GLU A 202 -15.20 2.79 -16.33
N THR A 203 -15.44 2.94 -15.02
CA THR A 203 -16.51 3.81 -14.51
C THR A 203 -16.26 5.30 -14.85
N SER A 204 -15.01 5.69 -15.10
CA SER A 204 -14.63 7.05 -15.51
C SER A 204 -14.63 7.24 -17.02
N LEU A 205 -14.27 6.21 -17.80
CA LEU A 205 -14.33 6.26 -19.27
C LEU A 205 -15.75 6.60 -19.75
N LEU A 206 -16.77 6.09 -19.04
CA LEU A 206 -18.18 6.40 -19.33
C LEU A 206 -18.62 7.83 -18.95
N ARG A 207 -17.82 8.55 -18.15
CA ARG A 207 -18.21 9.83 -17.53
C ARG A 207 -17.50 11.04 -18.14
N ASN A 208 -16.38 10.84 -18.82
CA ASN A 208 -15.57 11.91 -19.38
C ASN A 208 -15.84 12.12 -20.88
N SER A 209 -15.85 13.39 -21.29
CA SER A 209 -16.11 13.82 -22.66
C SER A 209 -14.93 13.61 -23.61
N ASP A 210 -13.73 13.37 -23.07
CA ASP A 210 -12.48 13.22 -23.81
C ASP A 210 -11.77 11.91 -23.37
N PRO A 211 -11.88 10.83 -24.17
CA PRO A 211 -11.34 9.52 -23.82
C PRO A 211 -9.80 9.48 -23.92
N GLU A 212 -9.18 10.25 -24.81
CA GLU A 212 -7.72 10.22 -25.04
C GLU A 212 -6.96 10.83 -23.85
N ALA A 213 -7.41 11.99 -23.36
CA ALA A 213 -6.83 12.62 -22.16
C ALA A 213 -6.98 11.76 -20.90
N LEU A 214 -8.03 10.92 -20.83
CA LEU A 214 -8.23 10.00 -19.73
C LEU A 214 -7.28 8.79 -19.82
N GLU A 215 -7.10 8.21 -21.00
CA GLU A 215 -6.16 7.12 -21.23
C GLU A 215 -4.72 7.53 -20.88
N GLU A 216 -4.30 8.74 -21.30
CA GLU A 216 -2.99 9.29 -20.93
C GLU A 216 -2.85 9.43 -19.40
N LYS A 217 -3.89 9.93 -18.72
CA LYS A 217 -3.89 10.07 -17.27
C LYS A 217 -3.80 8.72 -16.54
N ILE A 218 -4.46 7.68 -17.06
CA ILE A 218 -4.40 6.32 -16.52
C ILE A 218 -2.98 5.78 -16.64
N ASN A 219 -2.42 5.82 -17.86
CA ASN A 219 -1.07 5.35 -18.13
C ASN A 219 -0.02 6.10 -17.29
N PHE A 220 -0.16 7.42 -17.16
CA PHE A 220 0.71 8.22 -16.30
C PHE A 220 0.61 7.83 -14.83
N THR A 221 -0.60 7.59 -14.32
CA THR A 221 -0.82 7.19 -12.93
C THR A 221 -0.23 5.81 -12.64
N LEU A 222 -0.39 4.86 -13.57
CA LEU A 222 0.19 3.53 -13.47
C LEU A 222 1.72 3.58 -13.49
N LEU A 223 2.29 4.32 -14.44
CA LEU A 223 3.73 4.54 -14.53
C LEU A 223 4.27 5.13 -13.23
N TYR A 224 3.59 6.12 -12.66
CA TYR A 224 3.96 6.71 -11.39
C TYR A 224 3.99 5.68 -10.24
N ILE A 225 2.96 4.84 -10.14
CA ILE A 225 2.91 3.79 -9.11
C ILE A 225 4.05 2.78 -9.30
N MET A 226 4.31 2.37 -10.54
CA MET A 226 5.42 1.48 -10.88
C MET A 226 6.78 2.08 -10.52
N GLN A 227 6.99 3.38 -10.79
CA GLN A 227 8.20 4.10 -10.39
C GLN A 227 8.39 4.12 -8.86
N ARG A 228 7.31 4.15 -8.08
CA ARG A 228 7.41 4.02 -6.61
C ARG A 228 7.86 2.63 -6.17
N LEU A 229 7.40 1.57 -6.84
CA LEU A 229 7.89 0.20 -6.59
C LEU A 229 9.35 0.03 -7.02
N GLU A 230 9.73 0.57 -8.17
CA GLU A 230 11.12 0.62 -8.65
C GLU A 230 12.04 1.33 -7.64
N LEU A 231 11.61 2.46 -7.07
CA LEU A 231 12.39 3.18 -6.08
C LEU A 231 12.63 2.35 -4.80
N ILE A 232 11.62 1.60 -4.35
CA ILE A 232 11.78 0.67 -3.21
C ILE A 232 12.75 -0.45 -3.58
N PHE A 233 12.67 -0.97 -4.81
CA PHE A 233 13.58 -2.01 -5.31
C PHE A 233 15.03 -1.55 -5.32
N LEU A 234 15.31 -0.38 -5.90
CA LEU A 234 16.68 0.16 -5.97
C LEU A 234 17.27 0.40 -4.58
N GLN A 235 16.46 0.91 -3.64
CA GLN A 235 16.89 1.06 -2.26
C GLN A 235 17.15 -0.31 -1.60
N ALA A 236 16.27 -1.30 -1.80
CA ALA A 236 16.46 -2.64 -1.26
C ALA A 236 17.70 -3.32 -1.83
N LEU A 237 17.97 -3.14 -3.12
CA LEU A 237 19.15 -3.68 -3.80
C LEU A 237 20.44 -3.07 -3.23
N ALA A 238 20.47 -1.74 -3.08
CA ALA A 238 21.60 -1.04 -2.47
C ALA A 238 21.86 -1.46 -1.01
N ASP A 239 20.80 -1.82 -0.27
CA ASP A 239 20.88 -2.30 1.11
C ASP A 239 21.15 -3.82 1.20
N GLY A 240 21.30 -4.53 0.07
CA GLY A 240 21.53 -5.99 0.03
C GLY A 240 20.35 -6.85 0.48
N MET A 241 19.11 -6.35 0.30
CA MET A 241 17.88 -6.96 0.79
C MET A 241 17.18 -7.81 -0.28
N ASP A 242 17.82 -8.88 -0.76
CA ASP A 242 17.36 -9.76 -1.85
C ASP A 242 15.93 -10.27 -1.68
N THR A 243 15.52 -10.54 -0.44
CA THR A 243 14.16 -11.01 -0.11
C THR A 243 13.08 -10.01 -0.51
N ILE A 244 13.38 -8.71 -0.45
CA ILE A 244 12.46 -7.64 -0.83
C ILE A 244 12.53 -7.41 -2.33
N CYS A 245 13.73 -7.41 -2.91
CA CYS A 245 13.90 -7.32 -4.35
C CYS A 245 13.16 -8.43 -5.09
N SER A 246 13.32 -9.69 -4.66
CA SER A 246 12.60 -10.85 -5.19
C SER A 246 11.08 -10.71 -5.05
N PHE A 247 10.62 -10.17 -3.91
CA PHE A 247 9.19 -9.91 -3.71
C PHE A 247 8.66 -8.86 -4.70
N ILE A 248 9.41 -7.78 -4.94
CA ILE A 248 9.03 -6.74 -5.91
C ILE A 248 9.02 -7.29 -7.34
N LEU A 249 10.00 -8.10 -7.75
CA LEU A 249 10.00 -8.76 -9.07
C LEU A 249 8.75 -9.62 -9.27
N ARG A 250 8.34 -10.37 -8.23
CA ARG A 250 7.08 -11.14 -8.26
C ARG A 250 5.83 -10.25 -8.34
N ILE A 251 5.85 -9.09 -7.70
CA ILE A 251 4.74 -8.13 -7.77
C ILE A 251 4.64 -7.52 -9.17
N PHE A 252 5.76 -7.17 -9.81
CA PHE A 252 5.77 -6.73 -11.21
C PHE A 252 5.30 -7.82 -12.17
N ALA A 253 5.73 -9.08 -11.97
CA ALA A 253 5.24 -10.23 -12.72
C ALA A 253 3.70 -10.36 -12.61
N LYS A 254 3.17 -10.37 -11.37
CA LYS A 254 1.73 -10.42 -11.13
C LYS A 254 0.99 -9.23 -11.76
N LEU A 255 1.48 -8.01 -11.56
CA LEU A 255 0.90 -6.82 -12.17
C LEU A 255 0.85 -6.93 -13.69
N THR A 256 1.90 -7.46 -14.31
CA THR A 256 1.94 -7.63 -15.77
C THR A 256 0.83 -8.55 -16.25
N ILE A 257 0.62 -9.70 -15.58
CA ILE A 257 -0.47 -10.63 -15.89
C ILE A 257 -1.82 -9.94 -15.70
N GLU A 258 -2.09 -9.41 -14.51
CA GLU A 258 -3.38 -8.81 -14.16
C GLU A 258 -3.74 -7.63 -15.08
N LEU A 259 -2.77 -6.73 -15.36
CA LEU A 259 -2.99 -5.61 -16.27
C LEU A 259 -3.27 -6.11 -17.69
N THR A 260 -2.58 -7.16 -18.15
CA THR A 260 -2.79 -7.72 -19.49
C THR A 260 -4.18 -8.35 -19.62
N LEU A 261 -4.68 -8.99 -18.56
CA LEU A 261 -6.01 -9.60 -18.53
C LEU A 261 -7.12 -8.54 -18.44
N ILE A 262 -6.86 -7.39 -17.81
CA ILE A 262 -7.84 -6.29 -17.71
C ILE A 262 -7.85 -5.45 -18.99
N ASP A 263 -6.70 -4.91 -19.40
CA ASP A 263 -6.51 -4.15 -20.63
C ASP A 263 -5.01 -4.20 -21.05
N PRO A 264 -4.67 -4.92 -22.14
CA PRO A 264 -3.29 -5.06 -22.60
C PRO A 264 -2.54 -3.74 -22.85
N ARG A 265 -3.25 -2.66 -23.17
CA ARG A 265 -2.63 -1.35 -23.43
C ARG A 265 -1.97 -0.80 -22.16
N LEU A 266 -2.52 -1.12 -21.00
CA LEU A 266 -1.99 -0.70 -19.70
C LEU A 266 -0.78 -1.52 -19.27
N ALA A 267 -0.64 -2.73 -19.82
CA ALA A 267 0.41 -3.64 -19.43
C ALA A 267 1.76 -3.31 -20.07
N VAL A 268 1.81 -2.58 -21.20
CA VAL A 268 3.00 -2.38 -22.05
C VAL A 268 4.26 -1.97 -21.27
N THR A 269 4.13 -1.11 -20.26
CA THR A 269 5.28 -0.60 -19.49
C THR A 269 5.79 -1.57 -18.44
N THR A 270 4.94 -2.46 -17.93
CA THR A 270 5.28 -3.36 -16.82
C THR A 270 6.38 -4.38 -17.19
N PRO A 271 6.33 -5.06 -18.35
CA PRO A 271 7.42 -5.91 -18.85
C PRO A 271 8.75 -5.18 -18.95
N GLN A 272 8.73 -3.93 -19.44
CA GLN A 272 9.95 -3.14 -19.63
C GLN A 272 10.61 -2.83 -18.29
N ILE A 273 9.81 -2.44 -17.28
CA ILE A 273 10.32 -2.19 -15.93
C ILE A 273 10.82 -3.49 -15.31
N LEU A 274 10.09 -4.60 -15.42
CA LEU A 274 10.53 -5.90 -14.90
C LEU A 274 11.89 -6.33 -15.49
N GLY A 275 12.06 -6.18 -16.82
CA GLY A 275 13.33 -6.39 -17.50
C GLY A 275 14.44 -5.50 -16.95
N LYS A 276 14.19 -4.20 -16.86
CA LYS A 276 15.14 -3.20 -16.32
C LYS A 276 15.57 -3.52 -14.89
N LEU A 277 14.65 -3.88 -14.00
CA LEU A 277 14.98 -4.22 -12.60
C LEU A 277 15.84 -5.47 -12.52
N THR A 278 15.54 -6.47 -13.35
CA THR A 278 16.32 -7.72 -13.42
C THR A 278 17.73 -7.45 -13.93
N GLU A 279 17.86 -6.60 -14.96
CA GLU A 279 19.14 -6.18 -15.51
C GLU A 279 19.95 -5.38 -14.48
N THR A 280 19.29 -4.47 -13.76
CA THR A 280 19.93 -3.69 -12.70
C THR A 280 20.49 -4.60 -11.60
N ALA A 281 19.74 -5.63 -11.20
CA ALA A 281 20.24 -6.63 -10.24
C ALA A 281 21.46 -7.39 -10.77
N PHE A 282 21.49 -7.70 -12.06
CA PHE A 282 22.63 -8.37 -12.69
C PHE A 282 23.90 -7.49 -12.65
N HIS A 283 23.78 -6.22 -13.06
CA HIS A 283 24.89 -5.27 -13.09
C HIS A 283 25.42 -4.91 -11.69
N GLU A 284 24.56 -4.90 -10.67
CA GLU A 284 24.95 -4.74 -9.25
C GLU A 284 25.54 -6.03 -8.63
N GLY A 285 25.80 -7.06 -9.45
CA GLY A 285 26.46 -8.30 -9.01
C GLY A 285 25.55 -9.30 -8.30
N SER A 286 24.25 -9.04 -8.20
CA SER A 286 23.26 -9.92 -7.57
C SER A 286 22.75 -10.99 -8.54
N LYS A 287 23.64 -11.93 -8.90
CA LYS A 287 23.36 -12.98 -9.91
C LYS A 287 22.14 -13.85 -9.59
N ASP A 288 21.96 -14.24 -8.33
CA ASP A 288 20.82 -15.06 -7.90
C ASP A 288 19.50 -14.31 -8.06
N LEU A 289 19.49 -13.01 -7.77
CA LEU A 289 18.32 -12.15 -7.95
C LEU A 289 18.01 -11.93 -9.44
N ALA A 290 19.04 -11.75 -10.27
CA ALA A 290 18.89 -11.67 -11.71
C ALA A 290 18.30 -12.97 -12.29
N LEU A 291 18.76 -14.13 -11.85
CA LEU A 291 18.20 -15.43 -12.24
C LEU A 291 16.73 -15.55 -11.82
N GLN A 292 16.39 -15.16 -10.60
CA GLN A 292 14.99 -15.11 -10.14
C GLN A 292 14.13 -14.17 -10.99
N GLY A 293 14.68 -13.04 -11.43
CA GLY A 293 14.01 -12.11 -12.34
C GLY A 293 13.78 -12.72 -13.73
N SER A 294 14.78 -13.40 -14.31
CA SER A 294 14.62 -14.14 -15.57
C SER A 294 13.54 -15.22 -15.47
N CYS A 295 13.52 -15.99 -14.37
CA CYS A 295 12.45 -16.95 -14.12
C CYS A 295 11.08 -16.26 -13.96
N ALA A 296 11.02 -15.11 -13.27
CA ALA A 296 9.78 -14.35 -13.13
C ALA A 296 9.26 -13.86 -14.48
N ILE A 297 10.14 -13.40 -15.39
CA ILE A 297 9.78 -13.00 -16.76
C ILE A 297 9.21 -14.19 -17.55
N GLU A 298 9.88 -15.34 -17.51
CA GLU A 298 9.42 -16.57 -18.18
C GLU A 298 8.04 -17.00 -17.66
N GLU A 299 7.86 -17.08 -16.33
CA GLU A 299 6.59 -17.45 -15.70
C GLU A 299 5.49 -16.41 -15.94
N THR A 300 5.84 -15.13 -16.05
CA THR A 300 4.89 -14.07 -16.44
C THR A 300 4.37 -14.33 -17.85
N LEU A 301 5.25 -14.65 -18.80
CA LEU A 301 4.84 -14.91 -20.17
C LEU A 301 3.97 -16.16 -20.28
N LYS A 302 4.33 -17.24 -19.57
CA LYS A 302 3.48 -18.43 -19.45
C LYS A 302 2.12 -18.09 -18.85
N GLY A 303 2.10 -17.30 -17.78
CA GLY A 303 0.89 -16.86 -17.10
C GLY A 303 -0.03 -16.03 -17.99
N ILE A 304 0.52 -15.14 -18.84
CA ILE A 304 -0.27 -14.41 -19.83
C ILE A 304 -0.89 -15.40 -20.82
N ILE A 305 -0.08 -16.22 -21.50
CA ILE A 305 -0.56 -17.18 -22.52
C ILE A 305 -1.62 -18.13 -21.95
N GLN A 306 -1.44 -18.59 -20.71
CA GLN A 306 -2.31 -19.58 -20.09
C GLN A 306 -3.65 -19.04 -19.61
N ASN A 307 -3.71 -17.76 -19.21
CA ASN A 307 -4.90 -17.18 -18.60
C ASN A 307 -5.79 -16.41 -19.59
N ILE A 308 -5.36 -16.21 -20.83
CA ILE A 308 -6.22 -15.56 -21.83
C ILE A 308 -7.22 -16.58 -22.37
N ASP A 309 -8.50 -16.27 -22.20
CA ASP A 309 -9.59 -17.08 -22.71
C ASP A 309 -9.59 -17.12 -24.25
N GLN A 310 -9.95 -18.27 -24.86
CA GLN A 310 -9.95 -18.43 -26.32
C GLN A 310 -11.02 -17.55 -27.01
N ASP A 311 -12.08 -17.23 -26.28
CA ASP A 311 -13.22 -16.48 -26.79
C ASP A 311 -13.02 -14.95 -26.76
N GLN A 312 -11.96 -14.47 -26.11
CA GLN A 312 -11.68 -13.04 -25.98
C GLN A 312 -10.59 -12.60 -26.98
N GLU A 313 -10.91 -11.64 -27.85
CA GLU A 313 -9.95 -10.96 -28.72
C GLU A 313 -9.08 -9.95 -27.92
N ILE A 314 -8.34 -10.44 -26.93
CA ILE A 314 -7.37 -9.66 -26.17
C ILE A 314 -6.04 -9.66 -26.93
N ASP A 315 -5.58 -8.50 -27.39
CA ASP A 315 -4.28 -8.35 -28.05
C ASP A 315 -3.14 -8.35 -27.02
N VAL A 316 -2.54 -9.52 -26.81
CA VAL A 316 -1.43 -9.70 -25.85
C VAL A 316 -0.05 -9.61 -26.48
N ILE A 317 0.03 -9.25 -27.77
CA ILE A 317 1.27 -9.30 -28.53
C ILE A 317 2.33 -8.41 -27.88
N ASP A 318 2.00 -7.14 -27.60
CA ASP A 318 2.98 -6.18 -27.10
C ASP A 318 3.52 -6.53 -25.70
N PRO A 319 2.68 -6.90 -24.71
CA PRO A 319 3.18 -7.39 -23.43
C PRO A 319 4.06 -8.64 -23.57
N CYS A 320 3.67 -9.59 -24.43
CA CYS A 320 4.45 -10.81 -24.67
C CYS A 320 5.81 -10.51 -25.30
N LEU A 321 5.84 -9.67 -26.34
CA LEU A 321 7.07 -9.28 -27.01
C LEU A 321 7.99 -8.50 -26.06
N GLY A 322 7.44 -7.62 -25.22
CA GLY A 322 8.21 -6.91 -24.20
C GLY A 322 8.96 -7.86 -23.25
N LEU A 323 8.31 -8.94 -22.81
CA LEU A 323 8.93 -9.96 -21.97
C LEU A 323 9.98 -10.79 -22.72
N ILE A 324 9.72 -11.16 -23.98
CA ILE A 324 10.68 -11.88 -24.83
C ILE A 324 11.94 -11.04 -25.03
N PHE A 325 11.80 -9.75 -25.37
CA PHE A 325 12.94 -8.85 -25.55
C PHE A 325 13.74 -8.65 -24.26
N ALA A 326 13.07 -8.51 -23.11
CA ALA A 326 13.75 -8.44 -21.82
C ALA A 326 14.56 -9.71 -21.53
N LEU A 327 13.98 -10.89 -21.78
CA LEU A 327 14.65 -12.17 -21.56
C LEU A 327 15.82 -12.38 -22.53
N GLN A 328 15.66 -11.96 -23.79
CA GLN A 328 16.73 -12.00 -24.79
C GLN A 328 17.90 -11.13 -24.35
N HIS A 329 17.62 -9.88 -23.98
CA HIS A 329 18.65 -8.94 -23.54
C HIS A 329 19.44 -9.48 -22.34
N LEU A 330 18.74 -10.00 -21.33
CA LEU A 330 19.39 -10.62 -20.16
C LEU A 330 20.25 -11.83 -20.53
N SER A 331 19.79 -12.65 -21.47
CA SER A 331 20.54 -13.83 -21.92
C SER A 331 21.81 -13.44 -22.69
N GLU A 332 21.73 -12.37 -23.49
CA GLU A 332 22.89 -11.80 -24.18
C GLU A 332 23.90 -11.20 -23.20
N GLU A 333 23.44 -10.46 -22.19
CA GLU A 333 24.30 -9.90 -21.13
C GLU A 333 24.98 -11.01 -20.29
N GLN A 334 24.26 -12.07 -19.94
CA GLN A 334 24.84 -13.24 -19.26
C GLN A 334 25.93 -13.91 -20.09
N PHE A 335 25.72 -14.03 -21.40
CA PHE A 335 26.73 -14.57 -22.31
C PHE A 335 27.95 -13.65 -22.43
N ARG A 336 27.75 -12.33 -22.53
CA ARG A 336 28.85 -11.34 -22.58
C ARG A 336 29.70 -11.40 -21.33
N ALA A 337 29.06 -11.50 -20.16
CA ALA A 337 29.76 -11.59 -18.88
C ALA A 337 30.44 -12.94 -18.63
N ASN A 338 29.96 -14.02 -19.26
CA ASN A 338 30.54 -15.35 -19.15
C ASN A 338 30.41 -16.13 -20.46
N LYS A 339 31.41 -16.01 -21.33
CA LYS A 339 31.46 -16.70 -22.63
C LYS A 339 31.53 -18.24 -22.52
N LEU A 340 31.82 -18.77 -21.32
CA LEU A 340 31.86 -20.21 -21.05
C LEU A 340 30.48 -20.79 -20.71
N ILE A 341 29.45 -19.96 -20.58
CA ILE A 341 28.10 -20.45 -20.32
C ILE A 341 27.63 -21.32 -21.48
N GLU A 342 27.08 -22.49 -21.16
CA GLU A 342 26.51 -23.37 -22.17
C GLU A 342 25.26 -22.69 -22.76
N ILE A 343 25.28 -22.46 -24.08
CA ILE A 343 24.22 -21.75 -24.80
C ILE A 343 22.86 -22.44 -24.66
N GLY A 344 22.85 -23.76 -24.44
CA GLY A 344 21.64 -24.50 -24.13
C GLY A 344 20.87 -23.94 -22.93
N TYR A 345 21.55 -23.46 -21.88
CA TYR A 345 20.89 -22.83 -20.72
C TYR A 345 20.25 -21.49 -21.08
N LEU A 346 20.91 -20.68 -21.91
CA LEU A 346 20.38 -19.39 -22.37
C LEU A 346 19.18 -19.58 -23.31
N GLN A 347 19.17 -20.68 -24.06
CA GLN A 347 18.10 -21.01 -25.01
C GLN A 347 16.88 -21.66 -24.36
N ALA A 348 17.06 -22.35 -23.22
CA ALA A 348 16.03 -23.17 -22.58
C ALA A 348 14.71 -22.43 -22.31
N PRO A 349 14.70 -21.19 -21.76
CA PRO A 349 13.45 -20.47 -21.51
C PRO A 349 12.63 -20.26 -22.79
N PHE A 350 13.27 -19.89 -23.90
CA PHE A 350 12.59 -19.66 -25.18
C PHE A 350 12.03 -20.96 -25.76
N ARG A 351 12.74 -22.08 -25.62
CA ARG A 351 12.26 -23.40 -26.06
C ARG A 351 11.03 -23.85 -25.28
N ASN A 352 11.05 -23.68 -23.95
CA ASN A 352 9.89 -23.99 -23.09
C ASN A 352 8.65 -23.17 -23.51
N LEU A 353 8.86 -21.89 -23.81
CA LEU A 353 7.79 -20.99 -24.26
C LEU A 353 7.28 -21.36 -25.66
N LEU A 354 8.17 -21.72 -26.57
CA LEU A 354 7.79 -22.16 -27.91
C LEU A 354 6.99 -23.47 -27.87
N GLU A 355 7.36 -24.40 -26.99
CA GLU A 355 6.60 -25.63 -26.75
C GLU A 355 5.17 -25.33 -26.25
N LEU A 356 5.03 -24.39 -25.30
CA LEU A 356 3.72 -23.96 -24.81
C LEU A 356 2.85 -23.38 -25.93
N VAL A 357 3.39 -22.44 -26.72
CA VAL A 357 2.65 -21.81 -27.83
C VAL A 357 2.28 -22.80 -28.93
N ASN A 358 3.11 -23.82 -29.17
CA ASN A 358 2.84 -24.88 -30.13
C ASN A 358 1.91 -25.98 -29.62
N SER A 359 1.50 -25.94 -28.35
CA SER A 359 0.56 -26.93 -27.83
C SER A 359 -0.78 -26.84 -28.59
N PRO A 360 -1.53 -27.95 -28.73
CA PRO A 360 -2.76 -27.99 -29.54
C PRO A 360 -3.80 -26.95 -29.13
N TYR A 361 -3.76 -26.50 -27.86
CA TYR A 361 -4.68 -25.54 -27.31
C TYR A 361 -4.38 -24.08 -27.73
N TYR A 362 -3.12 -23.74 -28.02
CA TYR A 362 -2.71 -22.37 -28.39
C TYR A 362 -2.26 -22.24 -29.85
N ALA A 363 -1.94 -23.34 -30.53
CA ALA A 363 -1.32 -23.32 -31.86
C ALA A 363 -2.16 -22.65 -32.96
N GLU A 364 -3.50 -22.64 -32.81
CA GLU A 364 -4.43 -22.06 -33.80
C GLU A 364 -4.72 -20.57 -33.55
N ARG A 365 -4.21 -19.99 -32.46
CA ARG A 365 -4.43 -18.59 -32.10
C ARG A 365 -3.64 -17.64 -33.01
N LYS A 366 -4.36 -16.72 -33.68
CA LYS A 366 -3.76 -15.77 -34.64
C LYS A 366 -2.89 -14.71 -33.98
N ASP A 367 -3.28 -14.25 -32.81
CA ASP A 367 -2.54 -13.27 -32.00
C ASP A 367 -1.19 -13.81 -31.52
N LEU A 368 -1.09 -15.12 -31.25
CA LEU A 368 0.17 -15.75 -30.84
C LEU A 368 1.13 -16.07 -32.01
N ALA A 369 0.70 -15.92 -33.26
CA ALA A 369 1.56 -16.21 -34.42
C ALA A 369 2.83 -15.33 -34.44
N ARG A 370 2.69 -14.06 -34.04
CA ARG A 370 3.84 -13.14 -33.95
C ARG A 370 4.76 -13.49 -32.78
N VAL A 371 4.19 -13.86 -31.63
CA VAL A 371 4.93 -14.33 -30.45
C VAL A 371 5.75 -15.58 -30.81
N LYS A 372 5.14 -16.55 -31.52
CA LYS A 372 5.81 -17.76 -32.02
C LYS A 372 6.99 -17.42 -32.93
N SER A 373 6.75 -16.58 -33.95
CA SER A 373 7.79 -16.15 -34.90
C SER A 373 8.97 -15.51 -34.17
N GLU A 374 8.70 -14.70 -33.15
CA GLU A 374 9.74 -14.05 -32.37
C GLU A 374 10.55 -15.05 -31.53
N LEU A 375 9.90 -16.03 -30.90
CA LEU A 375 10.59 -17.09 -30.16
C LEU A 375 11.49 -17.91 -31.09
N GLU A 376 11.01 -18.28 -32.28
CA GLU A 376 11.79 -18.99 -33.30
C GLU A 376 13.00 -18.16 -33.75
N ARG A 377 12.83 -16.85 -33.94
CA ARG A 377 13.93 -15.92 -34.27
C ARG A 377 15.02 -15.93 -33.21
N VAL A 378 14.65 -15.78 -31.94
CA VAL A 378 15.62 -15.75 -30.82
C VAL A 378 16.34 -17.08 -30.66
N ILE A 379 15.60 -18.20 -30.74
CA ILE A 379 16.17 -19.56 -30.72
C ILE A 379 17.21 -19.72 -31.84
N GLY A 380 16.89 -19.29 -33.06
CA GLY A 380 17.81 -19.37 -34.20
C GLY A 380 19.07 -18.52 -34.03
N GLN A 381 18.99 -17.37 -33.33
CA GLN A 381 20.16 -16.56 -33.01
C GLN A 381 21.14 -17.28 -32.07
N PHE A 382 20.62 -17.92 -31.01
CA PHE A 382 21.46 -18.70 -30.09
C PHE A 382 22.05 -19.95 -30.76
N GLU A 383 21.32 -20.61 -31.65
CA GLU A 383 21.85 -21.75 -32.42
C GLU A 383 22.99 -21.32 -33.36
N ALA A 384 22.84 -20.18 -34.03
CA ALA A 384 23.92 -19.60 -34.83
C ALA A 384 25.14 -19.25 -33.96
N LEU A 385 24.93 -18.68 -32.77
CA LEU A 385 26.00 -18.39 -31.82
C LEU A 385 26.72 -19.68 -31.36
N ALA A 386 25.98 -20.76 -31.10
CA ALA A 386 26.56 -22.04 -30.72
C ALA A 386 27.45 -22.64 -31.81
N LEU A 387 27.02 -22.53 -33.07
CA LEU A 387 27.82 -22.96 -34.22
C LEU A 387 29.09 -22.13 -34.40
N VAL A 388 29.05 -20.84 -34.09
CA VAL A 388 30.24 -19.97 -34.11
C VAL A 388 31.19 -20.37 -32.98
N MET A 389 30.67 -20.55 -31.76
CA MET A 389 31.49 -20.86 -30.60
C MET A 389 32.16 -22.23 -30.68
N ALA A 390 31.50 -23.21 -31.30
CA ALA A 390 32.10 -24.51 -31.59
C ALA A 390 33.30 -24.45 -32.54
N LYS A 391 33.47 -23.35 -33.29
CA LYS A 391 34.57 -23.14 -34.25
C LYS A 391 35.71 -22.27 -33.68
N VAL A 392 35.53 -21.66 -32.50
CA VAL A 392 36.56 -20.81 -31.88
C VAL A 392 37.52 -21.70 -31.07
N PRO A 393 38.85 -21.58 -31.26
CA PRO A 393 39.83 -22.34 -30.47
C PRO A 393 39.73 -21.98 -28.98
N PRO A 394 39.86 -22.95 -28.06
CA PRO A 394 39.70 -22.70 -26.63
C PRO A 394 40.70 -21.70 -26.01
N ASN A 395 41.85 -21.46 -26.64
CA ASN A 395 42.85 -20.52 -26.14
C ASN A 395 42.46 -19.05 -26.33
N ASP A 396 41.65 -18.71 -27.34
CA ASP A 396 41.26 -17.32 -27.63
C ASP A 396 40.12 -16.81 -26.71
N MET A 397 39.55 -17.69 -25.87
CA MET A 397 38.46 -17.32 -24.96
C MET A 397 38.92 -16.83 -23.58
N GLN A 398 40.20 -17.02 -23.22
CA GLN A 398 40.76 -16.59 -21.93
C GLN A 398 41.42 -15.20 -21.97
N ASP A 399 41.86 -14.75 -23.14
CA ASP A 399 42.69 -13.54 -23.27
C ASP A 399 41.88 -12.22 -23.28
N THR A 400 40.54 -12.27 -23.39
CA THR A 400 39.74 -11.03 -23.43
C THR A 400 39.52 -10.37 -22.06
N ASP A 401 39.63 -11.12 -20.96
CA ASP A 401 39.35 -10.58 -19.61
C ASP A 401 40.54 -9.81 -19.01
N GLN A 402 41.75 -9.92 -19.60
CA GLN A 402 42.93 -9.22 -19.10
C GLN A 402 43.17 -7.85 -19.75
N GLU A 403 42.77 -7.64 -21.01
CA GLU A 403 43.06 -6.39 -21.73
C GLU A 403 42.22 -5.18 -21.25
N GLU A 404 41.00 -5.38 -20.71
CA GLU A 404 40.20 -4.28 -20.15
C GLU A 404 40.67 -3.81 -18.76
N SER A 405 41.43 -4.62 -18.03
CA SER A 405 42.01 -4.22 -16.74
C SER A 405 43.30 -3.40 -16.86
N SER A 406 44.00 -3.51 -18.01
CA SER A 406 45.27 -2.82 -18.27
C SER A 406 45.14 -1.47 -18.98
N SER A 407 43.93 -1.01 -19.28
CA SER A 407 43.69 0.27 -19.98
C SER A 407 43.16 1.41 -19.08
N ASN A 408 43.12 1.19 -17.76
CA ASN A 408 42.77 2.19 -16.73
C ASN A 408 43.86 2.34 -15.64
N GLU A 409 45.14 2.36 -16.03
CA GLU A 409 46.24 2.90 -15.21
C GLU A 409 46.80 4.21 -15.78
#